data_AF-A0A1X0NF32-F1
#
_entry.id   AF-A0A1X0NF32-F1
#
_cell.length_a   1.000
_cell.length_b   1.000
_cell.length_c   1.000
_cell.angle_alpha   90.00
_cell.angle_beta   90.00
_cell.angle_gamma   90.00
#
_symmetry.space_group_name_H-M   'P 1'
#
loop_
_entity.id
_entity.type
_entity.pdbx_description
1 polymer ?
#
loop_
_entity_poly.entity_id
_entity_poly.type
_entity_poly.pdbx_seq_one_letter_code
_entity_poly.pdbx_strand_id
1 'polypeptide(L)'
;VKFCEHLSNGLDEDDYDDAKDYGFKLNFKEINADFCYGPNEVSPDRRKTLLREVLPAALKLHSERLSVEQVEKLDLSFEIKDSYPFLPKCTDVSIPKEHQQGITKADFMLYVGVTDEHQHPKICSRNTKGRPTSALIKFVPEEIAATRHYIRLTAHEVAHALGFEIETMKEHVKEGEETTGKKKVRLVTYPTVIKEVNKHYGCPNVEGDNKIKGIALENDATDGAPLHWERRIAKDELMSTYSGSSNGMFYTALTLAVFDSMPFYKAEFKMAESMNWGKNAGCEFLKDKEKYKETKSGKYSEMFCDEVKPTLQCTSDRFALGMCTKKQPDVKIPDEYDTYFPSFLYDPLDDLMDGYTIIKPIPKTNCEEDKFNLMPGSILSNISRCLKGENLQLKTPNENNLTVGDICANVKCDKKNNKVSVQYSGSDKWHVCEDGKIEVTDGQEFQSGSILCPKYSEVCDDFSEVKDIN
;
A
#
# COMPACT_ATOMS: atom_id res chain seq x y z
N VAL A 1 32.74 13.00 -2.98
CA VAL A 1 31.40 13.57 -3.22
C VAL A 1 31.56 14.74 -4.19
N LYS A 2 30.87 14.73 -5.33
CA LYS A 2 30.88 15.81 -6.32
C LYS A 2 29.62 16.66 -6.08
N PHE A 3 29.76 17.97 -5.93
CA PHE A 3 28.66 18.86 -5.49
C PHE A 3 27.80 19.35 -6.67
N CYS A 4 26.48 19.48 -6.48
CA CYS A 4 25.61 20.18 -7.44
C CYS A 4 25.74 21.69 -7.18
N GLU A 5 26.45 22.42 -8.05
CA GLU A 5 26.74 23.85 -7.83
C GLU A 5 25.49 24.76 -7.81
N HIS A 6 24.37 24.33 -8.40
CA HIS A 6 23.17 25.15 -8.61
C HIS A 6 22.04 24.93 -7.58
N LEU A 7 22.06 23.86 -6.79
CA LEU A 7 20.98 23.52 -5.84
C LEU A 7 21.07 24.28 -4.49
N SER A 8 21.89 25.32 -4.43
CA SER A 8 22.15 26.11 -3.21
C SER A 8 21.13 27.22 -2.95
N ASN A 9 20.20 27.47 -3.87
CA ASN A 9 19.19 28.52 -3.76
C ASN A 9 17.79 27.90 -3.79
N GLY A 10 16.98 28.11 -2.75
CA GLY A 10 15.54 27.85 -2.87
C GLY A 10 14.75 27.47 -1.61
N LEU A 11 15.36 27.25 -0.44
CA LEU A 11 14.60 26.99 0.79
C LEU A 11 14.80 28.12 1.80
N ASP A 12 13.68 28.65 2.31
CA ASP A 12 13.69 29.41 3.56
C ASP A 12 14.12 28.46 4.69
N GLU A 13 15.34 28.65 5.20
CA GLU A 13 15.86 27.94 6.39
C GLU A 13 15.03 28.26 7.66
N ASP A 14 14.11 29.22 7.58
CA ASP A 14 13.43 29.84 8.72
C ASP A 14 12.16 29.10 9.19
N ASP A 15 11.63 28.12 8.45
CA ASP A 15 10.34 27.47 8.78
C ASP A 15 10.46 26.23 9.70
N TYR A 16 11.66 25.67 9.89
CA TYR A 16 11.87 24.48 10.74
C TYR A 16 13.20 24.56 11.50
N ASP A 17 13.17 24.37 12.82
CA ASP A 17 14.39 24.17 13.61
C ASP A 17 14.76 22.68 13.53
N ASP A 18 15.41 22.29 12.43
CA ASP A 18 15.77 20.90 12.10
C ASP A 18 16.43 20.13 13.25
N ALA A 19 17.29 20.82 14.00
CA ALA A 19 17.99 20.22 15.12
C ALA A 19 17.05 19.93 16.30
N LYS A 20 16.00 20.74 16.47
CA LYS A 20 14.97 20.57 17.50
C LYS A 20 13.90 19.56 17.08
N ASP A 21 13.48 19.59 15.83
CA ASP A 21 12.34 18.78 15.35
C ASP A 21 12.75 17.37 14.94
N TYR A 22 13.96 17.19 14.39
CA TYR A 22 14.41 15.91 13.83
C TYR A 22 15.75 15.42 14.42
N GLY A 23 16.42 16.23 15.23
CA GLY A 23 17.68 15.86 15.90
C GLY A 23 18.93 15.95 15.01
N PHE A 24 18.80 16.41 13.77
CA PHE A 24 19.91 16.63 12.83
C PHE A 24 19.56 17.73 11.83
N LYS A 25 20.58 18.45 11.33
CA LYS A 25 20.38 19.45 10.26
C LYS A 25 20.50 18.79 8.89
N LEU A 26 19.58 19.12 7.98
CA LEU A 26 19.69 18.69 6.59
C LEU A 26 20.75 19.50 5.85
N ASN A 27 21.79 18.84 5.31
CA ASN A 27 22.77 19.47 4.44
C ASN A 27 22.37 19.28 2.97
N PHE A 28 21.85 20.34 2.36
CA PHE A 28 21.42 20.33 0.97
C PHE A 28 22.57 20.33 -0.06
N LYS A 29 23.82 20.60 0.38
CA LYS A 29 24.96 20.74 -0.52
C LYS A 29 25.59 19.40 -0.93
N GLU A 30 25.43 18.35 -0.12
CA GLU A 30 26.02 17.03 -0.39
C GLU A 30 25.06 16.14 -1.19
N ILE A 31 25.18 16.16 -2.51
CA ILE A 31 24.47 15.23 -3.43
C ILE A 31 25.52 14.52 -4.28
N ASN A 32 25.25 13.32 -4.78
CA ASN A 32 26.05 12.75 -5.87
C ASN A 32 25.74 13.50 -7.19
N ALA A 33 26.75 13.72 -8.03
CA ALA A 33 26.60 14.46 -9.29
C ALA A 33 25.58 13.84 -10.26
N ASP A 34 25.39 12.53 -10.17
CA ASP A 34 24.51 11.76 -11.05
C ASP A 34 23.02 12.10 -10.85
N PHE A 35 22.65 12.68 -9.69
CA PHE A 35 21.28 13.06 -9.34
C PHE A 35 21.09 14.59 -9.26
N CYS A 36 21.92 15.36 -9.97
CA CYS A 36 21.83 16.82 -9.99
C CYS A 36 20.81 17.38 -11.00
N TYR A 37 20.33 16.58 -11.96
CA TYR A 37 19.46 17.06 -13.04
C TYR A 37 18.49 15.98 -13.50
N GLY A 38 17.41 16.42 -14.16
CA GLY A 38 16.44 15.52 -14.81
C GLY A 38 15.36 15.01 -13.87
N PRO A 39 14.57 14.01 -14.29
CA PRO A 39 13.44 13.52 -13.51
C PRO A 39 13.86 12.95 -12.15
N ASN A 40 15.07 12.39 -12.05
CA ASN A 40 15.66 11.87 -10.80
C ASN A 40 16.49 12.91 -10.02
N GLU A 41 16.35 14.21 -10.30
CA GLU A 41 17.00 15.25 -9.50
C GLU A 41 16.61 15.15 -8.03
N VAL A 42 17.59 15.10 -7.13
CA VAL A 42 17.35 15.11 -5.68
C VAL A 42 17.28 16.56 -5.19
N SER A 43 16.17 17.23 -5.52
CA SER A 43 15.92 18.60 -5.12
C SER A 43 15.80 18.76 -3.59
N PRO A 44 15.98 19.97 -3.05
CA PRO A 44 15.77 20.23 -1.62
C PRO A 44 14.36 19.85 -1.13
N ASP A 45 13.33 20.10 -1.93
CA ASP A 45 11.94 19.72 -1.62
C ASP A 45 11.78 18.20 -1.53
N ARG A 46 12.30 17.44 -2.51
CA ARG A 46 12.23 15.96 -2.47
C ARG A 46 12.95 15.37 -1.27
N ARG A 47 14.10 15.96 -0.87
CA ARG A 47 14.81 15.57 0.36
C ARG A 47 13.95 15.84 1.59
N LYS A 48 13.33 17.02 1.66
CA LYS A 48 12.43 17.40 2.76
C LYS A 48 11.27 16.41 2.84
N THR A 49 10.57 16.17 1.73
CA THR A 49 9.46 15.22 1.65
C THR A 49 9.89 13.82 2.08
N LEU A 50 10.99 13.27 1.57
CA LEU A 50 11.44 11.94 1.96
C LEU A 50 11.77 11.85 3.47
N LEU A 51 12.57 12.79 3.97
CA LEU A 51 13.17 12.70 5.31
C LEU A 51 12.24 13.20 6.42
N ARG A 52 11.31 14.10 6.12
CA ARG A 52 10.43 14.74 7.12
C ARG A 52 8.98 14.28 7.07
N GLU A 53 8.53 13.75 5.93
CA GLU A 53 7.13 13.40 5.73
C GLU A 53 7.00 11.88 5.52
N VAL A 54 7.65 11.35 4.49
CA VAL A 54 7.48 9.95 4.07
C VAL A 54 8.08 8.97 5.07
N LEU A 55 9.39 9.08 5.38
CA LEU A 55 10.07 8.15 6.28
C LEU A 55 9.49 8.18 7.70
N PRO A 56 9.28 9.36 8.34
CA PRO A 56 8.68 9.38 9.67
C PRO A 56 7.30 8.72 9.71
N ALA A 57 6.44 8.97 8.72
CA ALA A 57 5.12 8.34 8.64
C ALA A 57 5.22 6.81 8.46
N ALA A 58 6.07 6.36 7.54
CA ALA A 58 6.28 4.93 7.28
C ALA A 58 6.88 4.19 8.48
N LEU A 59 7.88 4.77 9.15
CA LEU A 59 8.50 4.21 10.36
C LEU A 59 7.54 4.20 11.54
N LYS A 60 6.67 5.24 11.67
CA LYS A 60 5.63 5.30 12.68
C LYS A 60 4.65 4.12 12.56
N LEU A 61 4.26 3.74 11.34
CA LEU A 61 3.40 2.57 11.10
C LEU A 61 3.96 1.29 11.73
N HIS A 62 5.28 1.07 11.63
CA HIS A 62 5.97 -0.07 12.24
C HIS A 62 6.13 0.08 13.75
N SER A 63 6.65 1.21 14.22
CA SER A 63 6.98 1.42 15.64
C SER A 63 5.76 1.43 16.58
N GLU A 64 4.58 1.82 16.10
CA GLU A 64 3.33 1.74 16.87
C GLU A 64 2.73 0.33 16.90
N ARG A 65 3.19 -0.56 16.00
CA ARG A 65 2.67 -1.91 15.83
C ARG A 65 3.61 -3.00 16.32
N LEU A 66 4.92 -2.75 16.36
CA LEU A 66 5.94 -3.73 16.69
C LEU A 66 6.77 -3.24 17.87
N SER A 67 6.70 -3.98 18.98
CA SER A 67 7.60 -3.82 20.12
C SER A 67 8.76 -4.80 20.03
N VAL A 68 9.91 -4.42 20.58
CA VAL A 68 11.13 -5.23 20.60
C VAL A 68 11.74 -5.22 22.00
N GLU A 69 12.52 -6.26 22.31
CA GLU A 69 13.46 -6.19 23.43
C GLU A 69 14.54 -5.16 23.09
N GLN A 70 14.59 -4.09 23.90
CA GLN A 70 15.52 -2.99 23.67
C GLN A 70 16.96 -3.42 23.97
N VAL A 71 17.91 -2.95 23.17
CA VAL A 71 19.34 -3.13 23.41
C VAL A 71 19.96 -1.83 23.87
N GLU A 72 20.84 -1.88 24.88
CA GLU A 72 21.53 -0.67 25.37
C GLU A 72 22.39 -0.03 24.27
N LYS A 73 23.02 -0.90 23.47
CA LYS A 73 23.91 -0.54 22.37
C LYS A 73 23.71 -1.52 21.22
N LEU A 74 23.24 -1.01 20.09
CA LEU A 74 23.12 -1.75 18.85
C LEU A 74 24.50 -2.05 18.30
N ASP A 75 24.84 -3.33 18.22
CA ASP A 75 26.00 -3.80 17.50
C ASP A 75 25.63 -4.11 16.06
N LEU A 76 26.34 -3.47 15.14
CA LEU A 76 26.24 -3.78 13.72
C LEU A 76 27.27 -4.88 13.45
N SER A 77 26.89 -6.11 13.78
CA SER A 77 27.70 -7.32 13.57
C SER A 77 27.84 -7.60 12.08
N PHE A 78 28.72 -6.84 11.45
CA PHE A 78 29.16 -7.06 10.08
C PHE A 78 30.12 -8.25 10.10
N GLU A 79 29.91 -9.23 9.23
CA GLU A 79 30.92 -10.27 8.99
C GLU A 79 32.09 -9.64 8.23
N ILE A 80 32.93 -8.89 8.94
CA ILE A 80 34.07 -8.16 8.38
C ILE A 80 35.18 -9.16 8.10
N LYS A 81 35.21 -9.71 6.89
CA LYS A 81 36.43 -10.32 6.34
C LYS A 81 37.26 -9.33 5.50
N ASP A 82 36.65 -8.26 5.00
CA ASP A 82 37.30 -7.28 4.11
C ASP A 82 37.35 -5.87 4.72
N SER A 83 38.38 -5.10 4.35
CA SER A 83 38.62 -3.74 4.84
C SER A 83 37.59 -2.73 4.34
N TYR A 84 37.22 -1.80 5.23
CA TYR A 84 36.44 -0.57 5.01
C TYR A 84 36.49 0.04 3.59
N PRO A 85 35.40 0.67 3.08
CA PRO A 85 34.07 0.90 3.70
C PRO A 85 32.98 -0.12 3.34
N PHE A 86 33.33 -1.23 2.71
CA PHE A 86 32.34 -2.12 2.07
C PHE A 86 31.84 -3.20 3.01
N LEU A 87 30.52 -3.25 3.26
CA LEU A 87 29.88 -4.43 3.84
C LEU A 87 29.70 -5.50 2.77
N PRO A 88 29.90 -6.80 3.08
CA PRO A 88 29.73 -7.87 2.09
C PRO A 88 28.33 -7.91 1.45
N LYS A 89 27.27 -7.54 2.19
CA LYS A 89 25.87 -7.52 1.69
C LYS A 89 25.38 -6.13 1.26
N CYS A 90 25.97 -5.05 1.76
CA CYS A 90 25.56 -3.66 1.52
C CYS A 90 26.76 -2.82 1.08
N THR A 91 27.32 -3.14 -0.08
CA THR A 91 28.53 -2.50 -0.64
C THR A 91 28.34 -1.02 -0.98
N ASP A 92 27.10 -0.55 -1.12
CA ASP A 92 26.81 0.80 -1.61
C ASP A 92 26.48 1.79 -0.48
N VAL A 93 26.70 1.41 0.77
CA VAL A 93 26.36 2.24 1.94
C VAL A 93 27.61 2.91 2.50
N SER A 94 27.56 4.23 2.61
CA SER A 94 28.54 4.99 3.39
C SER A 94 28.15 4.95 4.87
N ILE A 95 28.76 4.04 5.63
CA ILE A 95 28.48 3.92 7.07
C ILE A 95 29.36 4.89 7.86
N PRO A 96 28.78 5.80 8.66
CA PRO A 96 29.54 6.67 9.55
C PRO A 96 30.47 5.85 10.46
N LYS A 97 31.73 6.32 10.63
CA LYS A 97 32.72 5.61 11.47
C LYS A 97 32.24 5.41 12.90
N GLU A 98 31.46 6.35 13.44
CA GLU A 98 30.84 6.24 14.76
C GLU A 98 29.86 5.07 14.88
N HIS A 99 29.11 4.72 13.83
CA HIS A 99 28.18 3.60 13.86
C HIS A 99 28.90 2.24 13.97
N GLN A 100 30.16 2.15 13.52
CA GLN A 100 30.97 0.93 13.65
C GLN A 100 31.33 0.61 15.09
N GLN A 101 31.34 1.61 15.97
CA GLN A 101 31.59 1.40 17.39
C GLN A 101 30.31 0.95 18.12
N GLY A 102 29.18 0.87 17.43
CA GLY A 102 27.86 0.55 17.95
C GLY A 102 27.07 1.80 18.35
N ILE A 103 25.75 1.73 18.19
CA ILE A 103 24.83 2.88 18.31
C ILE A 103 24.05 2.74 19.62
N THR A 104 24.15 3.73 20.52
CA THR A 104 23.42 3.71 21.79
C THR A 104 21.95 4.08 21.60
N LYS A 105 21.04 3.50 22.39
CA LYS A 105 19.59 3.81 22.36
C LYS A 105 18.93 3.57 20.99
N ALA A 106 19.39 2.57 20.27
CA ALA A 106 18.81 2.15 19.00
C ALA A 106 18.66 0.63 19.00
N ASP A 107 17.61 0.13 18.34
CA ASP A 107 17.35 -1.31 18.21
C ASP A 107 17.47 -1.80 16.77
N PHE A 108 17.49 -0.86 15.82
CA PHE A 108 17.62 -1.09 14.40
C PHE A 108 18.18 0.18 13.74
N MET A 109 19.01 0.02 12.71
CA MET A 109 19.54 1.14 11.93
C MET A 109 19.14 1.02 10.46
N LEU A 110 18.32 1.96 9.98
CA LEU A 110 17.93 2.04 8.59
C LEU A 110 18.82 3.05 7.86
N TYR A 111 19.60 2.57 6.91
CA TYR A 111 20.31 3.42 5.96
C TYR A 111 19.43 3.70 4.75
N VAL A 112 19.46 4.94 4.28
CA VAL A 112 18.65 5.39 3.14
C VAL A 112 19.56 5.96 2.07
N GLY A 113 19.28 5.62 0.82
CA GLY A 113 19.96 6.17 -0.36
C GLY A 113 18.99 6.46 -1.49
N VAL A 114 19.54 6.83 -2.64
CA VAL A 114 18.80 7.04 -3.89
C VAL A 114 19.35 6.16 -5.01
N THR A 115 18.53 5.88 -6.02
CA THR A 115 18.82 5.00 -7.15
C THR A 115 18.00 5.44 -8.37
N ASP A 116 18.42 5.07 -9.58
CA ASP A 116 17.67 5.37 -10.80
C ASP A 116 16.48 4.45 -11.02
N GLU A 117 16.57 3.22 -10.49
CA GLU A 117 15.55 2.18 -10.63
C GLU A 117 15.26 1.55 -9.27
N HIS A 118 14.02 1.08 -9.08
CA HIS A 118 13.59 0.43 -7.85
C HIS A 118 14.48 -0.77 -7.49
N GLN A 119 14.93 -0.84 -6.24
CA GLN A 119 15.75 -1.93 -5.73
C GLN A 119 15.15 -2.46 -4.43
N HIS A 120 15.12 -3.78 -4.29
CA HIS A 120 14.66 -4.40 -3.06
C HIS A 120 15.56 -4.03 -1.87
N PRO A 121 14.98 -3.87 -0.67
CA PRO A 121 15.71 -3.59 0.56
C PRO A 121 16.74 -4.67 0.85
N LYS A 122 17.91 -4.24 1.32
CA LYS A 122 19.01 -5.15 1.67
C LYS A 122 19.21 -5.16 3.16
N ILE A 123 19.07 -6.32 3.80
CA ILE A 123 19.44 -6.49 5.20
C ILE A 123 20.97 -6.55 5.28
N CYS A 124 21.56 -5.58 5.98
CA CYS A 124 23.01 -5.38 6.03
C CYS A 124 23.67 -6.13 7.18
N SER A 125 22.96 -6.32 8.30
CA SER A 125 23.48 -7.05 9.46
C SER A 125 22.36 -7.75 10.23
N ARG A 126 22.72 -8.83 10.92
CA ARG A 126 21.85 -9.57 11.83
C ARG A 126 22.59 -9.84 13.14
N ASN A 127 21.87 -9.84 14.26
CA ASN A 127 22.44 -10.28 15.54
C ASN A 127 22.56 -11.81 15.62
N THR A 128 23.11 -12.32 16.73
CA THR A 128 23.31 -13.77 16.96
C THR A 128 22.03 -14.60 17.00
N LYS A 129 20.88 -13.99 17.26
CA LYS A 129 19.56 -14.64 17.20
C LYS A 129 18.97 -14.61 15.77
N GLY A 130 19.66 -13.99 14.81
CA GLY A 130 19.20 -13.82 13.44
C GLY A 130 18.32 -12.60 13.21
N ARG A 131 18.10 -11.74 14.21
CA ARG A 131 17.29 -10.52 14.06
C ARG A 131 18.00 -9.52 13.15
N PRO A 132 17.34 -8.97 12.12
CA PRO A 132 17.88 -7.83 11.37
C PRO A 132 18.22 -6.67 12.32
N THR A 133 19.45 -6.15 12.23
CA THR A 133 19.92 -5.02 13.03
C THR A 133 20.20 -3.78 12.19
N SER A 134 20.44 -3.95 10.89
CA SER A 134 20.45 -2.83 9.95
C SER A 134 20.05 -3.26 8.55
N ALA A 135 19.59 -2.29 7.76
CA ALA A 135 19.23 -2.48 6.36
C ALA A 135 19.47 -1.21 5.54
N LEU A 136 19.45 -1.36 4.21
CA LEU A 136 19.50 -0.29 3.24
C LEU A 136 18.22 -0.30 2.41
N ILE A 137 17.58 0.87 2.28
CA ILE A 137 16.53 1.14 1.28
C ILE A 137 17.03 2.24 0.36
N LYS A 138 16.84 2.08 -0.95
CA LYS A 138 17.13 3.14 -1.93
C LYS A 138 15.83 3.58 -2.61
N PHE A 139 15.64 4.88 -2.72
CA PHE A 139 14.45 5.49 -3.31
C PHE A 139 14.73 6.03 -4.70
N VAL A 140 13.77 5.91 -5.62
CA VAL A 140 13.81 6.57 -6.93
C VAL A 140 13.31 8.00 -6.74
N PRO A 141 14.14 9.04 -6.98
CA PRO A 141 13.77 10.41 -6.64
C PRO A 141 12.53 10.93 -7.37
N GLU A 142 12.29 10.49 -8.61
CA GLU A 142 11.11 10.88 -9.38
C GLU A 142 9.79 10.48 -8.70
N GLU A 143 9.80 9.36 -7.97
CA GLU A 143 8.61 8.79 -7.32
C GLU A 143 8.31 9.39 -5.95
N ILE A 144 9.26 10.15 -5.37
CA ILE A 144 9.10 10.70 -4.02
C ILE A 144 7.95 11.70 -3.99
N ALA A 145 6.90 11.34 -3.26
CA ALA A 145 5.74 12.19 -3.02
C ALA A 145 5.18 11.95 -1.61
N ALA A 146 4.63 13.00 -1.00
CA ALA A 146 4.00 12.95 0.33
C ALA A 146 2.60 12.30 0.31
N THR A 147 2.39 11.29 -0.53
CA THR A 147 1.08 10.65 -0.70
C THR A 147 0.94 9.44 0.22
N ARG A 148 -0.30 9.10 0.58
CA ARG A 148 -0.61 7.86 1.30
C ARG A 148 0.01 6.65 0.62
N HIS A 149 -0.13 6.54 -0.70
CA HIS A 149 0.42 5.44 -1.50
C HIS A 149 1.93 5.28 -1.29
N TYR A 150 2.70 6.36 -1.44
CA TYR A 150 4.15 6.30 -1.32
C TYR A 150 4.64 6.07 0.12
N ILE A 151 3.92 6.62 1.11
CA ILE A 151 4.17 6.31 2.53
C ILE A 151 4.00 4.82 2.81
N ARG A 152 2.94 4.20 2.26
CA ARG A 152 2.67 2.77 2.44
C ARG A 152 3.65 1.89 1.68
N LEU A 153 4.05 2.29 0.47
CA LEU A 153 5.14 1.65 -0.26
C LEU A 153 6.44 1.70 0.55
N THR A 154 6.77 2.84 1.15
CA THR A 154 7.94 2.95 2.02
C THR A 154 7.81 2.04 3.25
N ALA A 155 6.63 1.92 3.84
CA ALA A 155 6.38 1.00 4.95
C ALA A 155 6.51 -0.48 4.51
N HIS A 156 6.10 -0.83 3.29
CA HIS A 156 6.32 -2.16 2.71
C HIS A 156 7.82 -2.48 2.62
N GLU A 157 8.63 -1.55 2.10
CA GLU A 157 10.08 -1.74 2.02
C GLU A 157 10.73 -1.85 3.41
N VAL A 158 10.25 -1.08 4.38
CA VAL A 158 10.71 -1.21 5.78
C VAL A 158 10.34 -2.59 6.36
N ALA A 159 9.19 -3.17 6.00
CA ALA A 159 8.81 -4.50 6.47
C ALA A 159 9.79 -5.58 5.98
N HIS A 160 10.23 -5.51 4.72
CA HIS A 160 11.30 -6.36 4.20
C HIS A 160 12.60 -6.15 4.99
N ALA A 161 13.00 -4.91 5.20
CA ALA A 161 14.18 -4.56 5.99
C ALA A 161 14.14 -5.09 7.43
N LEU A 162 12.94 -5.21 8.03
CA LEU A 162 12.72 -5.76 9.37
C LEU A 162 12.67 -7.29 9.40
N GLY A 163 12.68 -7.96 8.25
CA GLY A 163 12.83 -9.41 8.14
C GLY A 163 11.66 -10.15 7.51
N PHE A 164 10.70 -9.47 6.88
CA PHE A 164 9.71 -10.13 6.01
C PHE A 164 10.39 -10.67 4.74
N GLU A 165 11.14 -11.75 4.88
CA GLU A 165 11.92 -12.36 3.79
C GLU A 165 12.23 -13.83 4.07
N ILE A 166 12.74 -14.51 3.04
CA ILE A 166 12.90 -15.96 3.06
C ILE A 166 13.91 -16.46 4.10
N GLU A 167 15.05 -15.79 4.34
CA GLU A 167 16.03 -16.29 5.33
C GLU A 167 15.41 -16.30 6.75
N THR A 168 14.63 -15.28 7.07
CA THR A 168 13.95 -15.14 8.38
C THR A 168 12.79 -16.13 8.52
N MET A 169 12.04 -16.37 7.46
CA MET A 169 10.80 -17.15 7.50
C MET A 169 10.99 -18.63 7.08
N LYS A 170 12.19 -19.05 6.69
CA LYS A 170 12.50 -20.36 6.06
C LYS A 170 11.91 -21.58 6.76
N GLU A 171 11.81 -21.57 8.09
CA GLU A 171 11.32 -22.72 8.85
C GLU A 171 9.80 -22.89 8.75
N HIS A 172 9.09 -21.82 8.41
CA HIS A 172 7.63 -21.76 8.32
C HIS A 172 7.13 -21.41 6.92
N VAL A 173 8.02 -21.19 5.96
CA VAL A 173 7.71 -21.22 4.53
C VAL A 173 7.89 -22.66 4.04
N LYS A 174 6.80 -23.29 3.62
CA LYS A 174 6.79 -24.68 3.12
C LYS A 174 6.33 -24.70 1.67
N GLU A 175 6.89 -25.61 0.87
CA GLU A 175 6.28 -25.94 -0.42
C GLU A 175 4.87 -26.52 -0.16
N GLY A 176 3.90 -25.99 -0.88
CA GLY A 176 2.54 -26.50 -0.97
C GLY A 176 2.17 -26.76 -2.43
N GLU A 177 1.13 -27.56 -2.62
CA GLU A 177 0.50 -27.76 -3.92
C GLU A 177 -0.67 -26.78 -4.05
N GLU A 178 -0.70 -26.03 -5.15
CA GLU A 178 -1.91 -25.35 -5.57
C GLU A 178 -2.97 -26.39 -5.96
N THR A 179 -4.24 -26.18 -5.57
CA THR A 179 -5.34 -27.12 -5.88
C THR A 179 -5.65 -27.27 -7.38
N THR A 180 -4.92 -26.58 -8.26
CA THR A 180 -4.96 -26.68 -9.73
C THR A 180 -3.90 -27.65 -10.29
N GLY A 181 -2.94 -28.11 -9.48
CA GLY A 181 -1.97 -29.14 -9.86
C GLY A 181 -0.88 -28.71 -10.86
N LYS A 182 -0.72 -27.42 -11.16
CA LYS A 182 0.23 -26.94 -12.20
C LYS A 182 1.38 -26.07 -11.67
N LYS A 183 1.24 -25.37 -10.53
CA LYS A 183 2.31 -24.57 -9.93
C LYS A 183 2.55 -24.94 -8.47
N LYS A 184 3.84 -25.04 -8.08
CA LYS A 184 4.23 -25.14 -6.67
C LYS A 184 4.07 -23.76 -6.04
N VAL A 185 3.37 -23.68 -4.91
CA VAL A 185 3.20 -22.44 -4.14
C VAL A 185 3.97 -22.52 -2.84
N ARG A 186 4.48 -21.39 -2.36
CA ARG A 186 5.08 -21.31 -1.02
C ARG A 186 4.01 -20.88 -0.03
N LEU A 187 3.84 -21.62 1.05
CA LEU A 187 2.84 -21.34 2.08
C LEU A 187 3.52 -20.86 3.36
N VAL A 188 2.99 -19.80 3.96
CA VAL A 188 3.34 -19.38 5.33
C VAL A 188 2.47 -20.14 6.33
N THR A 189 3.14 -20.86 7.24
CA THR A 189 2.52 -21.88 8.10
C THR A 189 2.56 -21.55 9.59
N TYR A 190 2.90 -20.31 9.96
CA TYR A 190 2.89 -19.88 11.36
C TYR A 190 1.49 -20.04 11.98
N PRO A 191 1.37 -20.63 13.19
CA PRO A 191 0.07 -20.79 13.86
C PRO A 191 -0.69 -19.48 14.06
N THR A 192 0.01 -18.40 14.41
CA THR A 192 -0.59 -17.07 14.57
C THR A 192 -1.12 -16.53 13.25
N VAL A 193 -0.38 -16.74 12.15
CA VAL A 193 -0.84 -16.35 10.81
C VAL A 193 -2.10 -17.12 10.43
N ILE A 194 -2.12 -18.44 10.62
CA ILE A 194 -3.31 -19.27 10.34
C ILE A 194 -4.52 -18.80 11.15
N LYS A 195 -4.33 -18.43 12.42
CA LYS A 195 -5.41 -17.88 13.26
C LYS A 195 -5.99 -16.59 12.69
N GLU A 196 -5.15 -15.63 12.29
CA GLU A 196 -5.62 -14.36 11.74
C GLU A 196 -6.21 -14.52 10.34
N VAL A 197 -5.71 -15.47 9.53
CA VAL A 197 -6.33 -15.89 8.27
C VAL A 197 -7.76 -16.41 8.53
N ASN A 198 -7.94 -17.35 9.47
CA ASN A 198 -9.27 -17.88 9.79
C ASN A 198 -10.26 -16.78 10.17
N LYS A 199 -9.80 -15.81 10.96
CA LYS A 199 -10.58 -14.66 11.41
C LYS A 199 -10.93 -13.72 10.25
N HIS A 200 -9.95 -13.37 9.41
CA HIS A 200 -10.14 -12.44 8.29
C HIS A 200 -11.09 -13.02 7.25
N TYR A 201 -10.83 -14.22 6.77
CA TYR A 201 -11.60 -14.85 5.70
C TYR A 201 -12.88 -15.54 6.20
N GLY A 202 -13.16 -15.57 7.50
CA GLY A 202 -14.31 -16.27 8.07
C GLY A 202 -14.27 -17.78 7.81
N CYS A 203 -13.07 -18.37 7.85
CA CYS A 203 -12.84 -19.79 7.62
C CYS A 203 -12.49 -20.48 8.94
N PRO A 204 -13.46 -21.08 9.67
CA PRO A 204 -13.14 -21.88 10.84
C PRO A 204 -12.37 -23.13 10.41
N ASN A 205 -11.12 -23.24 10.83
CA ASN A 205 -10.17 -24.30 10.50
C ASN A 205 -10.58 -25.66 11.11
N VAL A 206 -11.66 -26.25 10.59
CA VAL A 206 -12.19 -27.56 10.96
C VAL A 206 -11.52 -28.67 10.15
N GLU A 207 -11.53 -29.91 10.66
CA GLU A 207 -10.98 -31.08 9.96
C GLU A 207 -11.60 -31.29 8.56
N GLY A 208 -10.88 -32.00 7.69
CA GLY A 208 -11.30 -32.25 6.31
C GLY A 208 -10.92 -31.12 5.36
N ASP A 209 -11.77 -30.87 4.36
CA ASP A 209 -11.46 -29.96 3.26
C ASP A 209 -11.23 -28.51 3.70
N ASN A 210 -11.77 -28.07 4.84
CA ASN A 210 -11.67 -26.69 5.33
C ASN A 210 -10.40 -26.41 6.15
N LYS A 211 -9.50 -27.39 6.27
CA LYS A 211 -8.24 -27.19 6.97
C LYS A 211 -7.27 -26.32 6.15
N ILE A 212 -6.94 -25.14 6.65
CA ILE A 212 -5.93 -24.26 6.05
C ILE A 212 -4.55 -24.71 6.56
N LYS A 213 -3.67 -25.10 5.64
CA LYS A 213 -2.28 -25.49 5.95
C LYS A 213 -1.33 -24.30 6.03
N GLY A 214 -1.70 -23.19 5.40
CA GLY A 214 -0.98 -21.93 5.36
C GLY A 214 -1.64 -20.98 4.37
N ILE A 215 -1.15 -19.74 4.32
CA ILE A 215 -1.55 -18.75 3.31
C ILE A 215 -0.47 -18.66 2.22
N ALA A 216 -0.89 -18.53 0.96
CA ALA A 216 0.03 -18.51 -0.17
C ALA A 216 0.83 -17.21 -0.24
N LEU A 217 2.10 -17.36 -0.62
CA LEU A 217 2.95 -16.30 -1.11
C LEU A 217 2.88 -16.25 -2.63
N GLU A 218 3.12 -15.07 -3.18
CA GLU A 218 3.18 -14.82 -4.62
C GLU A 218 4.08 -15.84 -5.34
N ASN A 219 3.53 -16.44 -6.39
CA ASN A 219 4.15 -17.50 -7.17
C ASN A 219 4.36 -17.14 -8.65
N ASP A 220 3.83 -16.00 -9.10
CA ASP A 220 4.02 -15.48 -10.46
C ASP A 220 5.13 -14.42 -10.55
N ALA A 221 5.84 -14.19 -9.43
CA ALA A 221 7.03 -13.35 -9.41
C ALA A 221 8.27 -14.08 -9.96
N THR A 222 9.21 -13.31 -10.53
CA THR A 222 10.48 -13.82 -11.04
C THR A 222 11.35 -14.49 -9.96
N ASP A 223 12.18 -15.45 -10.35
CA ASP A 223 13.12 -16.11 -9.43
C ASP A 223 13.99 -15.10 -8.67
N GLY A 224 13.97 -15.18 -7.33
CA GLY A 224 14.70 -14.25 -6.45
C GLY A 224 13.90 -13.01 -6.03
N ALA A 225 12.65 -12.86 -6.47
CA ALA A 225 11.76 -11.82 -5.96
C ALA A 225 11.54 -11.93 -4.43
N PRO A 226 11.37 -10.80 -3.73
CA PRO A 226 11.00 -10.79 -2.32
C PRO A 226 9.72 -11.57 -2.06
N LEU A 227 9.54 -11.99 -0.80
CA LEU A 227 8.32 -12.67 -0.41
C LEU A 227 7.18 -11.65 -0.27
N HIS A 228 6.12 -11.83 -1.05
CA HIS A 228 4.87 -11.09 -0.89
C HIS A 228 3.72 -12.05 -0.65
N TRP A 229 2.64 -11.55 -0.07
CA TRP A 229 1.38 -12.29 -0.06
C TRP A 229 0.87 -12.48 -1.49
N GLU A 230 0.27 -13.65 -1.73
CA GLU A 230 -0.50 -13.92 -2.95
C GLU A 230 -1.50 -12.80 -3.17
N ARG A 231 -1.31 -12.02 -4.24
CA ARG A 231 -2.07 -10.79 -4.47
C ARG A 231 -3.54 -11.09 -4.76
N ARG A 232 -3.88 -12.23 -5.36
CA ARG A 232 -5.29 -12.67 -5.46
C ARG A 232 -5.96 -12.78 -4.09
N ILE A 233 -5.23 -13.26 -3.08
CA ILE A 233 -5.75 -13.52 -1.74
C ILE A 233 -5.76 -12.25 -0.89
N ALA A 234 -4.75 -11.40 -1.01
CA ALA A 234 -4.50 -10.27 -0.11
C ALA A 234 -4.16 -8.96 -0.85
N LYS A 235 -4.86 -8.65 -1.96
CA LYS A 235 -4.56 -7.54 -2.88
C LYS A 235 -4.27 -6.19 -2.22
N ASP A 236 -5.03 -5.85 -1.18
CA ASP A 236 -4.98 -4.55 -0.51
C ASP A 236 -4.14 -4.60 0.78
N GLU A 237 -3.36 -5.65 1.02
CA GLU A 237 -2.50 -5.83 2.21
C GLU A 237 -1.13 -5.16 2.00
N LEU A 238 -0.52 -4.66 3.09
CA LEU A 238 0.77 -3.97 3.06
C LEU A 238 1.83 -4.76 2.32
N MET A 239 1.95 -6.06 2.54
CA MET A 239 2.94 -6.97 1.93
C MET A 239 2.42 -7.71 0.70
N SER A 240 1.36 -7.21 0.06
CA SER A 240 0.97 -7.67 -1.28
C SER A 240 1.95 -7.16 -2.33
N THR A 241 2.13 -7.89 -3.43
CA THR A 241 2.98 -7.45 -4.53
C THR A 241 2.43 -6.17 -5.16
N TYR A 242 3.30 -5.19 -5.42
CA TYR A 242 2.94 -3.95 -6.09
C TYR A 242 2.95 -4.11 -7.62
N SER A 243 1.86 -3.71 -8.29
CA SER A 243 1.71 -3.80 -9.75
C SER A 243 1.65 -2.43 -10.45
N GLY A 244 2.36 -1.42 -9.92
CA GLY A 244 2.43 -0.09 -10.55
C GLY A 244 1.15 0.75 -10.41
N SER A 245 0.20 0.33 -9.57
CA SER A 245 -1.11 0.98 -9.38
C SER A 245 -1.40 1.21 -7.89
N SER A 246 -2.02 2.34 -7.58
CA SER A 246 -2.52 2.67 -6.23
C SER A 246 -3.36 1.52 -5.68
N ASN A 247 -3.13 1.15 -4.42
CA ASN A 247 -3.96 0.18 -3.72
C ASN A 247 -3.99 0.45 -2.21
N GLY A 248 -4.85 -0.28 -1.49
CA GLY A 248 -5.06 -0.07 -0.06
C GLY A 248 -3.80 -0.18 0.82
N MET A 249 -2.87 -1.10 0.53
CA MET A 249 -1.64 -1.36 1.31
C MET A 249 -1.85 -1.34 2.85
N PHE A 250 -2.95 -1.92 3.32
CA PHE A 250 -3.34 -1.94 4.73
C PHE A 250 -2.37 -2.80 5.55
N TYR A 251 -1.86 -2.27 6.66
CA TYR A 251 -1.02 -3.01 7.61
C TYR A 251 -1.92 -3.89 8.49
N THR A 252 -2.30 -5.04 7.96
CA THR A 252 -3.29 -5.91 8.59
C THR A 252 -2.69 -6.84 9.65
N ALA A 253 -3.59 -7.55 10.34
CA ALA A 253 -3.23 -8.62 11.26
C ALA A 253 -2.44 -9.77 10.58
N LEU A 254 -2.52 -9.92 9.25
CA LEU A 254 -1.80 -10.97 8.51
C LEU A 254 -0.28 -10.74 8.57
N THR A 255 0.19 -9.55 8.19
CA THR A 255 1.60 -9.19 8.27
C THR A 255 2.08 -9.05 9.71
N LEU A 256 1.25 -8.51 10.61
CA LEU A 256 1.59 -8.46 12.04
C LEU A 256 1.77 -9.84 12.65
N ALA A 257 0.96 -10.83 12.25
CA ALA A 257 1.11 -12.21 12.72
C ALA A 257 2.42 -12.86 12.26
N VAL A 258 2.96 -12.47 11.10
CA VAL A 258 4.30 -12.91 10.67
C VAL A 258 5.36 -12.34 11.61
N PHE A 259 5.34 -11.03 11.87
CA PHE A 259 6.30 -10.41 12.79
C PHE A 259 6.19 -10.94 14.22
N ASP A 260 4.98 -11.11 14.75
CA ASP A 260 4.74 -11.67 16.10
C ASP A 260 5.19 -13.13 16.23
N SER A 261 5.28 -13.85 15.11
CA SER A 261 5.79 -15.22 15.08
C SER A 261 7.32 -15.29 14.96
N MET A 262 7.98 -14.18 14.64
CA MET A 262 9.44 -14.09 14.72
C MET A 262 9.85 -13.95 16.19
N PRO A 263 10.98 -14.52 16.63
CA PRO A 263 11.40 -14.45 18.03
C PRO A 263 11.92 -13.07 18.47
N PHE A 264 11.69 -12.03 17.67
CA PHE A 264 12.28 -10.71 17.81
C PHE A 264 11.26 -9.62 18.16
N TYR A 265 10.03 -9.76 17.67
CA TYR A 265 9.01 -8.74 17.73
C TYR A 265 7.81 -9.24 18.52
N LYS A 266 7.09 -8.30 19.11
CA LYS A 266 5.76 -8.51 19.65
C LYS A 266 4.80 -7.53 18.97
N ALA A 267 3.77 -8.05 18.31
CA ALA A 267 2.82 -7.22 17.59
C ALA A 267 1.69 -6.70 18.48
N GLU A 268 1.31 -5.43 18.30
CA GLU A 268 0.09 -4.86 18.85
C GLU A 268 -1.06 -5.02 17.84
N PHE A 269 -1.75 -6.16 17.92
CA PHE A 269 -2.85 -6.49 17.01
C PHE A 269 -4.03 -5.52 17.12
N LYS A 270 -4.18 -4.74 18.18
CA LYS A 270 -5.20 -3.68 18.23
C LYS A 270 -4.92 -2.56 17.26
N MET A 271 -3.68 -2.42 16.79
CA MET A 271 -3.24 -1.46 15.78
C MET A 271 -3.35 -2.01 14.34
N ALA A 272 -3.86 -3.24 14.17
CA ALA A 272 -4.07 -3.85 12.86
C ALA A 272 -5.16 -3.12 12.07
N GLU A 273 -4.86 -2.78 10.81
CA GLU A 273 -5.84 -2.20 9.88
C GLU A 273 -6.78 -3.28 9.33
N SER A 274 -8.01 -2.86 9.00
CA SER A 274 -9.04 -3.75 8.44
C SER A 274 -9.03 -3.66 6.92
N MET A 275 -8.56 -4.71 6.26
CA MET A 275 -8.74 -4.88 4.81
C MET A 275 -10.13 -5.47 4.51
N ASN A 276 -10.83 -4.96 3.48
CA ASN A 276 -12.12 -5.54 3.06
C ASN A 276 -11.95 -6.67 2.05
N TRP A 277 -10.88 -6.61 1.24
CA TRP A 277 -10.52 -7.69 0.33
C TRP A 277 -10.44 -9.04 1.07
N GLY A 278 -11.20 -10.03 0.59
CA GLY A 278 -11.25 -11.38 1.16
C GLY A 278 -12.00 -11.51 2.50
N LYS A 279 -12.45 -10.41 3.11
CA LYS A 279 -13.06 -10.43 4.44
C LYS A 279 -14.35 -11.27 4.42
N ASN A 280 -14.40 -12.32 5.24
CA ASN A 280 -15.50 -13.30 5.29
C ASN A 280 -15.79 -14.04 3.96
N ALA A 281 -14.84 -14.11 3.03
CA ALA A 281 -15.02 -14.80 1.74
C ALA A 281 -15.21 -16.33 1.87
N GLY A 282 -14.82 -16.91 3.01
CA GLY A 282 -14.90 -18.32 3.32
C GLY A 282 -13.71 -19.13 2.82
N CYS A 283 -13.58 -20.37 3.32
CA CYS A 283 -12.44 -21.26 3.05
C CYS A 283 -12.23 -21.57 1.55
N GLU A 284 -13.28 -21.49 0.75
CA GLU A 284 -13.22 -21.76 -0.69
C GLU A 284 -12.40 -20.71 -1.43
N PHE A 285 -12.44 -19.44 -1.01
CA PHE A 285 -11.70 -18.36 -1.64
C PHE A 285 -10.18 -18.57 -1.59
N LEU A 286 -9.69 -19.18 -0.51
CA LEU A 286 -8.27 -19.45 -0.31
C LEU A 286 -7.75 -20.64 -1.11
N LYS A 287 -8.65 -21.49 -1.63
CA LYS A 287 -8.29 -22.67 -2.42
C LYS A 287 -8.44 -22.29 -3.89
N ASP A 288 -7.33 -21.98 -4.57
CA ASP A 288 -7.41 -21.69 -6.00
C ASP A 288 -7.86 -22.94 -6.78
N LYS A 289 -8.96 -22.85 -7.50
CA LYS A 289 -9.45 -23.92 -8.39
C LYS A 289 -9.91 -23.28 -9.68
N GLU A 290 -9.43 -23.78 -10.82
CA GLU A 290 -9.80 -23.30 -12.17
C GLU A 290 -11.33 -23.17 -12.35
N LYS A 291 -12.14 -24.02 -11.70
CA LYS A 291 -13.61 -23.92 -11.69
C LYS A 291 -14.15 -22.58 -11.18
N TYR A 292 -13.42 -21.87 -10.32
CA TYR A 292 -13.83 -20.57 -9.77
C TYR A 292 -13.63 -19.42 -10.77
N LYS A 293 -12.85 -19.61 -11.84
CA LYS A 293 -12.68 -18.61 -12.93
C LYS A 293 -13.92 -18.53 -13.84
N GLU A 294 -14.61 -19.65 -14.02
CA GLU A 294 -15.85 -19.74 -14.82
C GLU A 294 -17.12 -19.47 -13.99
N THR A 295 -17.06 -19.70 -12.66
CA THR A 295 -18.19 -19.48 -11.75
C THR A 295 -18.30 -17.99 -11.40
N LYS A 296 -18.83 -17.20 -12.34
CA LYS A 296 -18.95 -15.74 -12.28
C LYS A 296 -19.60 -15.18 -10.99
N SER A 297 -19.03 -14.04 -10.61
CA SER A 297 -19.56 -12.84 -9.95
C SER A 297 -20.34 -12.93 -8.64
N GLY A 298 -21.36 -13.78 -8.48
CA GLY A 298 -22.36 -13.52 -7.44
C GLY A 298 -21.80 -13.46 -6.01
N LYS A 299 -20.88 -14.38 -5.67
CA LYS A 299 -20.34 -14.51 -4.30
C LYS A 299 -19.25 -13.49 -3.97
N TYR A 300 -18.52 -13.01 -4.98
CA TYR A 300 -17.30 -12.19 -4.80
C TYR A 300 -17.30 -10.91 -5.66
N SER A 301 -18.47 -10.40 -6.03
CA SER A 301 -18.65 -9.22 -6.91
C SER A 301 -18.07 -7.92 -6.36
N GLU A 302 -17.79 -7.87 -5.04
CA GLU A 302 -17.12 -6.75 -4.39
C GLU A 302 -15.59 -6.79 -4.57
N MET A 303 -15.03 -7.94 -4.97
CA MET A 303 -13.60 -8.13 -5.22
C MET A 303 -13.29 -8.20 -6.71
N PHE A 304 -14.10 -8.96 -7.46
CA PHE A 304 -13.87 -9.23 -8.88
C PHE A 304 -14.96 -8.60 -9.74
N CYS A 305 -14.59 -8.21 -10.94
CA CYS A 305 -15.48 -7.65 -11.94
C CYS A 305 -15.57 -8.56 -13.17
N ASP A 306 -16.69 -8.51 -13.87
CA ASP A 306 -16.96 -9.39 -15.02
C ASP A 306 -17.15 -8.68 -16.35
N GLU A 307 -17.24 -7.35 -16.31
CA GLU A 307 -17.47 -6.50 -17.46
C GLU A 307 -16.85 -5.13 -17.24
N VAL A 308 -16.28 -4.58 -18.32
CA VAL A 308 -15.92 -3.17 -18.38
C VAL A 308 -17.18 -2.35 -18.64
N LYS A 309 -17.32 -1.23 -17.93
CA LYS A 309 -18.42 -0.28 -18.09
C LYS A 309 -17.89 1.04 -18.66
N PRO A 310 -18.70 1.83 -19.38
CA PRO A 310 -18.27 3.13 -19.91
C PRO A 310 -18.15 4.22 -18.82
N THR A 311 -18.34 3.87 -17.55
CA THR A 311 -18.29 4.78 -16.39
C THR A 311 -17.25 4.29 -15.39
N LEU A 312 -16.67 5.22 -14.63
CA LEU A 312 -15.76 4.89 -13.54
C LEU A 312 -16.48 4.14 -12.41
N GLN A 313 -15.74 3.23 -11.79
CA GLN A 313 -16.18 2.36 -10.69
C GLN A 313 -15.19 2.42 -9.54
N CYS A 314 -15.63 2.21 -8.30
CA CYS A 314 -14.74 2.19 -7.16
C CYS A 314 -13.79 0.99 -7.18
N THR A 315 -12.53 1.24 -6.84
CA THR A 315 -11.59 0.21 -6.41
C THR A 315 -12.06 -0.42 -5.08
N SER A 316 -11.65 -1.66 -4.82
CA SER A 316 -12.02 -2.43 -3.62
C SER A 316 -11.64 -1.74 -2.31
N ASP A 317 -10.55 -0.98 -2.35
CA ASP A 317 -9.98 -0.24 -1.21
C ASP A 317 -10.61 1.14 -0.99
N ARG A 318 -11.52 1.58 -1.87
CA ARG A 318 -12.23 2.87 -1.78
C ARG A 318 -11.33 4.11 -1.91
N PHE A 319 -10.08 3.99 -2.34
CA PHE A 319 -9.17 5.13 -2.49
C PHE A 319 -9.17 5.75 -3.89
N ALA A 320 -9.72 5.06 -4.89
CA ALA A 320 -9.69 5.54 -6.26
C ALA A 320 -10.92 5.10 -7.08
N LEU A 321 -11.11 5.80 -8.18
CA LEU A 321 -11.98 5.41 -9.27
C LEU A 321 -11.18 4.64 -10.33
N GLY A 322 -11.83 3.71 -11.02
CA GLY A 322 -11.18 2.76 -11.90
C GLY A 322 -12.13 2.09 -12.87
N MET A 323 -11.63 1.08 -13.59
CA MET A 323 -12.40 0.30 -14.55
C MET A 323 -12.05 -1.19 -14.45
N CYS A 324 -12.95 -2.05 -14.92
CA CYS A 324 -12.68 -3.48 -14.95
C CYS A 324 -11.59 -3.83 -15.97
N THR A 325 -10.63 -4.66 -15.58
CA THR A 325 -9.55 -5.14 -16.47
C THR A 325 -10.02 -6.14 -17.52
N LYS A 326 -11.28 -6.59 -17.45
CA LYS A 326 -11.91 -7.48 -18.44
C LYS A 326 -12.34 -6.72 -19.69
N LYS A 327 -11.47 -6.62 -20.69
CA LYS A 327 -11.82 -6.03 -21.99
C LYS A 327 -12.93 -6.83 -22.69
N GLN A 328 -13.99 -6.14 -23.09
CA GLN A 328 -15.04 -6.72 -23.94
C GLN A 328 -15.06 -5.99 -25.28
N PRO A 329 -15.11 -6.70 -26.43
CA PRO A 329 -15.04 -6.07 -27.76
C PRO A 329 -16.16 -5.06 -28.04
N ASP A 330 -17.34 -5.26 -27.47
CA ASP A 330 -18.55 -4.52 -27.81
C ASP A 330 -18.81 -3.29 -26.92
N VAL A 331 -18.00 -3.08 -25.88
CA VAL A 331 -18.15 -1.93 -24.98
C VAL A 331 -17.33 -0.76 -25.49
N LYS A 332 -18.00 0.34 -25.86
CA LYS A 332 -17.35 1.61 -26.22
C LYS A 332 -17.04 2.39 -24.95
N ILE A 333 -15.74 2.54 -24.67
CA ILE A 333 -15.22 3.36 -23.58
C ILE A 333 -14.98 4.78 -24.13
N PRO A 334 -15.24 5.85 -23.35
CA PRO A 334 -14.86 7.21 -23.73
C PRO A 334 -13.37 7.35 -24.09
N ASP A 335 -13.06 8.12 -25.12
CA ASP A 335 -11.69 8.29 -25.65
C ASP A 335 -10.75 8.88 -24.58
N GLU A 336 -11.28 9.70 -23.67
CA GLU A 336 -10.54 10.28 -22.56
C GLU A 336 -10.03 9.21 -21.60
N TYR A 337 -10.83 8.17 -21.32
CA TYR A 337 -10.38 7.02 -20.53
C TYR A 337 -9.52 6.10 -21.38
N ASP A 338 -9.90 5.86 -22.64
CA ASP A 338 -9.16 4.99 -23.57
C ASP A 338 -7.72 5.48 -23.79
N THR A 339 -7.44 6.78 -23.69
CA THR A 339 -6.07 7.31 -23.79
C THR A 339 -5.14 6.82 -22.66
N TYR A 340 -5.68 6.64 -21.45
CA TYR A 340 -4.92 6.11 -20.30
C TYR A 340 -5.04 4.57 -20.18
N PHE A 341 -5.87 3.96 -21.03
CA PHE A 341 -6.27 2.55 -20.99
C PHE A 341 -5.22 1.57 -21.59
N PRO A 342 -4.37 1.95 -22.57
CA PRO A 342 -3.26 1.11 -23.03
C PRO A 342 -2.22 0.82 -21.96
N SER A 343 -1.85 1.79 -21.12
CA SER A 343 -1.00 1.56 -19.94
C SER A 343 -1.69 0.75 -18.83
N PHE A 344 -3.03 0.70 -18.88
CA PHE A 344 -3.90 0.07 -17.89
C PHE A 344 -4.13 -1.43 -18.14
N LEU A 345 -4.06 -1.87 -19.41
CA LEU A 345 -4.32 -3.25 -19.87
C LEU A 345 -3.07 -4.03 -20.30
N TYR A 346 -1.84 -3.56 -20.03
CA TYR A 346 -0.67 -4.41 -20.21
C TYR A 346 -0.80 -5.61 -19.26
N ASP A 347 -1.21 -6.72 -19.88
CA ASP A 347 -1.47 -8.08 -19.43
C ASP A 347 -2.26 -8.27 -18.10
N PRO A 348 -3.51 -8.80 -18.13
CA PRO A 348 -4.17 -9.32 -16.93
C PRO A 348 -3.36 -10.39 -16.18
N LEU A 349 -2.36 -11.00 -16.83
CA LEU A 349 -1.38 -11.90 -16.19
C LEU A 349 -0.36 -11.12 -15.35
N ASP A 350 -0.06 -9.86 -15.66
CA ASP A 350 0.89 -8.99 -14.92
C ASP A 350 0.27 -8.37 -13.66
N ASP A 351 -1.06 -8.41 -13.51
CA ASP A 351 -1.73 -7.94 -12.28
C ASP A 351 -1.54 -8.90 -11.09
N LEU A 352 -0.96 -10.10 -11.32
CA LEU A 352 -0.73 -11.15 -10.31
C LEU A 352 -2.02 -11.55 -9.59
N MET A 353 -3.11 -11.64 -10.35
CA MET A 353 -4.45 -11.96 -9.85
C MET A 353 -4.90 -13.37 -10.27
N ASP A 354 -3.99 -14.27 -10.66
CA ASP A 354 -4.29 -15.59 -11.24
C ASP A 354 -5.29 -15.55 -12.42
N GLY A 355 -5.31 -14.46 -13.19
CA GLY A 355 -6.26 -14.24 -14.29
C GLY A 355 -7.68 -13.84 -13.84
N TYR A 356 -7.89 -13.53 -12.56
CA TYR A 356 -9.10 -12.87 -12.09
C TYR A 356 -9.06 -11.38 -12.44
N THR A 357 -10.21 -10.85 -12.85
CA THR A 357 -10.33 -9.44 -13.25
C THR A 357 -10.87 -8.58 -12.12
N ILE A 358 -10.30 -7.39 -11.97
CA ILE A 358 -10.58 -6.45 -10.87
C ILE A 358 -10.87 -5.06 -11.42
N ILE A 359 -11.45 -4.20 -10.58
CA ILE A 359 -11.46 -2.77 -10.83
C ILE A 359 -10.07 -2.23 -10.50
N LYS A 360 -9.31 -1.87 -11.53
CA LYS A 360 -7.98 -1.26 -11.42
C LYS A 360 -8.13 0.26 -11.49
N PRO A 361 -7.40 1.06 -10.69
CA PRO A 361 -7.48 2.51 -10.76
C PRO A 361 -6.87 3.04 -12.05
N ILE A 362 -7.50 4.05 -12.64
CA ILE A 362 -6.89 4.78 -13.77
C ILE A 362 -5.82 5.72 -13.18
N PRO A 363 -4.70 5.99 -13.89
CA PRO A 363 -3.77 7.01 -13.46
C PRO A 363 -4.49 8.35 -13.18
N LYS A 364 -4.20 8.97 -12.03
CA LYS A 364 -4.76 10.25 -11.57
C LYS A 364 -6.24 10.24 -11.16
N THR A 365 -6.86 9.07 -11.00
CA THR A 365 -8.23 8.96 -10.46
C THR A 365 -8.27 8.57 -8.99
N ASN A 366 -7.24 8.95 -8.21
CA ASN A 366 -7.27 8.82 -6.76
C ASN A 366 -8.26 9.84 -6.18
N CYS A 367 -8.97 9.44 -5.13
CA CYS A 367 -9.87 10.34 -4.41
C CYS A 367 -9.11 11.25 -3.45
N GLU A 368 -7.97 10.78 -2.95
CA GLU A 368 -7.01 11.55 -2.17
C GLU A 368 -6.09 12.29 -3.15
N GLU A 369 -6.30 13.60 -3.27
CA GLU A 369 -5.45 14.57 -4.00
C GLU A 369 -5.60 14.65 -5.53
N ASP A 370 -5.17 15.80 -6.08
CA ASP A 370 -5.31 16.34 -7.44
C ASP A 370 -6.69 16.87 -7.87
N LYS A 371 -6.69 17.90 -8.73
CA LYS A 371 -7.88 18.29 -9.52
C LYS A 371 -7.78 17.57 -10.86
N PHE A 372 -8.50 16.46 -10.99
CA PHE A 372 -8.60 15.75 -12.25
C PHE A 372 -10.01 15.88 -12.82
N ASN A 373 -10.11 16.42 -14.05
CA ASN A 373 -11.38 16.72 -14.71
C ASN A 373 -12.09 15.48 -15.28
N LEU A 374 -11.46 14.30 -15.22
CA LEU A 374 -12.04 13.04 -15.68
C LEU A 374 -12.79 12.26 -14.59
N MET A 375 -13.08 12.88 -13.44
CA MET A 375 -13.89 12.30 -12.36
C MET A 375 -15.18 13.12 -12.14
N PRO A 376 -16.15 13.07 -13.09
CA PRO A 376 -17.37 13.88 -13.01
C PRO A 376 -18.13 13.67 -11.70
N GLY A 377 -18.62 14.76 -11.10
CA GLY A 377 -19.41 14.72 -9.86
C GLY A 377 -18.61 14.41 -8.58
N SER A 378 -17.27 14.37 -8.65
CA SER A 378 -16.41 14.00 -7.51
C SER A 378 -15.87 15.20 -6.74
N ILE A 379 -15.71 15.04 -5.43
CA ILE A 379 -14.90 15.90 -4.56
C ILE A 379 -13.61 15.16 -4.22
N LEU A 380 -12.47 15.84 -4.37
CA LEU A 380 -11.14 15.29 -4.13
C LEU A 380 -10.51 16.00 -2.94
N SER A 381 -10.14 15.24 -1.93
CA SER A 381 -9.53 15.72 -0.67
C SER A 381 -8.87 14.56 0.06
N ASN A 382 -8.04 14.85 1.07
CA ASN A 382 -7.43 13.81 1.91
C ASN A 382 -8.45 12.96 2.69
N ILE A 383 -9.69 13.44 2.85
CA ILE A 383 -10.80 12.70 3.50
C ILE A 383 -11.80 12.13 2.49
N SER A 384 -11.52 12.22 1.20
CA SER A 384 -12.40 11.67 0.16
C SER A 384 -12.20 10.17 0.01
N ARG A 385 -13.31 9.45 -0.19
CA ARG A 385 -13.33 8.02 -0.54
C ARG A 385 -14.24 7.79 -1.73
N CYS A 386 -13.98 6.74 -2.48
CA CYS A 386 -14.83 6.33 -3.58
C CYS A 386 -16.12 5.67 -3.07
N LEU A 387 -17.26 6.23 -3.44
CA LEU A 387 -18.58 5.74 -3.08
C LEU A 387 -19.35 5.28 -4.32
N LYS A 388 -20.13 4.21 -4.14
CA LYS A 388 -20.89 3.63 -5.26
C LYS A 388 -22.08 4.51 -5.61
N GLY A 389 -22.26 4.79 -6.89
CA GLY A 389 -23.41 5.53 -7.41
C GLY A 389 -24.51 4.60 -7.91
N GLU A 390 -25.76 5.03 -7.78
CA GLU A 390 -26.93 4.39 -8.39
C GLU A 390 -27.70 5.41 -9.21
N ASN A 391 -27.69 5.23 -10.54
CA ASN A 391 -28.38 6.08 -11.51
C ASN A 391 -28.05 7.58 -11.37
N LEU A 392 -26.82 7.90 -10.99
CA LEU A 392 -26.35 9.29 -10.91
C LEU A 392 -26.39 9.94 -12.29
N GLN A 393 -26.90 11.17 -12.34
CA GLN A 393 -26.92 11.99 -13.55
C GLN A 393 -26.50 13.41 -13.18
N LEU A 394 -25.56 13.98 -13.92
CA LEU A 394 -25.17 15.37 -13.75
C LEU A 394 -26.28 16.29 -14.27
N LYS A 395 -26.43 17.45 -13.63
CA LYS A 395 -27.36 18.50 -14.05
C LYS A 395 -26.88 19.24 -15.30
N THR A 396 -25.58 19.45 -15.40
CA THR A 396 -24.93 20.04 -16.58
C THR A 396 -23.89 19.05 -17.09
N PRO A 397 -23.79 18.82 -18.41
CA PRO A 397 -22.73 18.00 -18.97
C PRO A 397 -21.35 18.54 -18.58
N ASN A 398 -20.42 17.65 -18.22
CA ASN A 398 -19.02 18.03 -18.04
C ASN A 398 -18.35 18.29 -19.40
N GLU A 399 -17.18 18.94 -19.38
CA GLU A 399 -16.44 19.35 -20.58
C GLU A 399 -16.22 18.22 -21.60
N ASN A 400 -16.05 16.99 -21.11
CA ASN A 400 -15.77 15.80 -21.90
C ASN A 400 -17.02 14.94 -22.17
N ASN A 401 -18.22 15.42 -21.81
CA ASN A 401 -19.49 14.69 -21.89
C ASN A 401 -19.47 13.28 -21.26
N LEU A 402 -18.64 13.08 -20.24
CA LEU A 402 -18.49 11.80 -19.56
C LEU A 402 -19.73 11.46 -18.73
N THR A 403 -20.14 10.20 -18.75
CA THR A 403 -21.18 9.70 -17.85
C THR A 403 -20.62 9.46 -16.45
N VAL A 404 -21.40 9.80 -15.42
CA VAL A 404 -21.03 9.56 -14.03
C VAL A 404 -21.48 8.15 -13.61
N GLY A 405 -20.58 7.42 -12.95
CA GLY A 405 -20.86 6.12 -12.35
C GLY A 405 -20.71 6.24 -10.84
N ASP A 406 -19.60 5.73 -10.32
CA ASP A 406 -19.17 5.96 -8.94
C ASP A 406 -18.45 7.32 -8.82
N ILE A 407 -18.35 7.85 -7.60
CA ILE A 407 -17.77 9.18 -7.34
C ILE A 407 -16.84 9.18 -6.13
N CYS A 408 -15.89 10.12 -6.08
CA CYS A 408 -15.23 10.47 -4.83
C CYS A 408 -16.06 11.48 -4.04
N ALA A 409 -16.19 11.27 -2.74
CA ALA A 409 -16.91 12.17 -1.85
C ALA A 409 -16.22 12.22 -0.49
N ASN A 410 -16.32 13.37 0.20
CA ASN A 410 -15.76 13.53 1.54
C ASN A 410 -16.50 12.60 2.51
N VAL A 411 -15.73 11.88 3.33
CA VAL A 411 -16.25 10.96 4.34
C VAL A 411 -15.84 11.43 5.73
N LYS A 412 -16.79 11.41 6.66
CA LYS A 412 -16.55 11.66 8.08
C LYS A 412 -17.05 10.50 8.92
N CYS A 413 -16.20 10.02 9.82
CA CYS A 413 -16.46 8.86 10.65
C CYS A 413 -16.73 9.26 12.10
N ASP A 414 -17.87 8.85 12.65
CA ASP A 414 -18.15 8.91 14.08
C ASP A 414 -17.94 7.53 14.70
N LYS A 415 -16.73 7.34 15.23
CA LYS A 415 -16.32 6.09 15.86
C LYS A 415 -17.18 5.69 17.07
N LYS A 416 -17.71 6.67 17.83
CA LYS A 416 -18.48 6.38 19.06
C LYS A 416 -19.82 5.74 18.72
N ASN A 417 -20.43 6.16 17.63
CA ASN A 417 -21.75 5.72 17.20
C ASN A 417 -21.71 4.78 15.99
N ASN A 418 -20.52 4.44 15.48
CA ASN A 418 -20.32 3.63 14.27
C ASN A 418 -21.10 4.19 13.06
N LYS A 419 -21.06 5.53 12.90
CA LYS A 419 -21.79 6.24 11.82
C LYS A 419 -20.83 6.83 10.80
N VAL A 420 -21.26 6.85 9.55
CA VAL A 420 -20.58 7.50 8.44
C VAL A 420 -21.42 8.68 7.97
N SER A 421 -20.80 9.82 7.73
CA SER A 421 -21.41 10.96 7.06
C SER A 421 -20.68 11.25 5.76
N VAL A 422 -21.42 11.62 4.73
CA VAL A 422 -20.92 11.86 3.37
C VAL A 422 -21.26 13.28 2.95
N GLN A 423 -20.30 13.95 2.32
CA GLN A 423 -20.51 15.21 1.62
C GLN A 423 -20.09 15.02 0.16
N TYR A 424 -21.04 15.20 -0.76
CA TYR A 424 -20.88 15.00 -2.20
C TYR A 424 -20.88 16.32 -2.98
N SER A 425 -20.40 16.29 -4.22
CA SER A 425 -20.24 17.51 -5.04
C SER A 425 -21.55 18.30 -5.21
N GLY A 426 -21.46 19.62 -5.14
CA GLY A 426 -22.59 20.53 -5.27
C GLY A 426 -23.47 20.65 -4.02
N SER A 427 -23.12 20.05 -2.89
CA SER A 427 -23.78 20.23 -1.59
C SER A 427 -22.76 20.51 -0.48
N ASP A 428 -22.95 21.59 0.27
CA ASP A 428 -22.15 21.87 1.48
C ASP A 428 -22.59 21.05 2.70
N LYS A 429 -23.71 20.32 2.59
CA LYS A 429 -24.29 19.55 3.70
C LYS A 429 -23.62 18.19 3.86
N TRP A 430 -23.48 17.79 5.12
CA TRP A 430 -23.14 16.42 5.50
C TRP A 430 -24.41 15.58 5.65
N HIS A 431 -24.44 14.45 4.96
CA HIS A 431 -25.55 13.50 4.98
C HIS A 431 -25.13 12.26 5.78
N VAL A 432 -25.86 11.95 6.84
CA VAL A 432 -25.60 10.73 7.64
C VAL A 432 -26.12 9.51 6.88
N CYS A 433 -25.30 8.47 6.80
CA CYS A 433 -25.68 7.21 6.18
C CYS A 433 -26.54 6.35 7.12
N GLU A 434 -27.87 6.50 7.03
CA GLU A 434 -28.84 5.75 7.84
C GLU A 434 -29.70 4.78 6.99
N ASP A 435 -30.15 5.21 5.81
CA ASP A 435 -31.12 4.47 4.98
C ASP A 435 -30.48 3.63 3.85
N GLY A 436 -29.20 3.30 3.98
CA GLY A 436 -28.45 2.53 2.98
C GLY A 436 -28.10 3.29 1.69
N LYS A 437 -28.73 4.45 1.43
CA LYS A 437 -28.41 5.35 0.33
C LYS A 437 -28.73 6.81 0.66
N ILE A 438 -28.08 7.72 -0.05
CA ILE A 438 -28.28 9.17 0.01
C ILE A 438 -28.76 9.65 -1.35
N GLU A 439 -30.00 10.16 -1.41
CA GLU A 439 -30.52 10.79 -2.63
C GLU A 439 -29.84 12.14 -2.87
N VAL A 440 -29.36 12.39 -4.09
CA VAL A 440 -28.60 13.61 -4.42
C VAL A 440 -29.52 14.79 -4.81
N THR A 441 -30.59 15.01 -4.04
CA THR A 441 -31.63 16.02 -4.31
C THR A 441 -31.28 17.42 -3.84
N ASP A 442 -30.36 17.54 -2.90
CA ASP A 442 -30.08 18.79 -2.18
C ASP A 442 -28.96 19.62 -2.82
N GLY A 443 -28.22 19.04 -3.77
CA GLY A 443 -27.07 19.65 -4.41
C GLY A 443 -27.35 20.30 -5.76
N GLN A 444 -26.38 21.05 -6.27
CA GLN A 444 -26.44 21.69 -7.59
C GLN A 444 -25.81 20.84 -8.71
N GLU A 445 -24.99 19.86 -8.35
CA GLU A 445 -24.21 19.05 -9.30
C GLU A 445 -25.06 18.01 -10.02
N PHE A 446 -25.93 17.32 -9.29
CA PHE A 446 -26.69 16.17 -9.80
C PHE A 446 -28.15 16.54 -10.12
N GLN A 447 -28.67 15.97 -11.20
CA GLN A 447 -30.08 16.05 -11.60
C GLN A 447 -30.91 14.97 -10.91
N SER A 448 -30.34 13.78 -10.70
CA SER A 448 -31.00 12.62 -10.10
C SER A 448 -29.98 11.54 -9.69
N GLY A 449 -30.47 10.55 -8.95
CA GLY A 449 -29.73 9.35 -8.54
C GLY A 449 -29.48 9.31 -7.04
N SER A 450 -28.70 8.34 -6.60
CA SER A 450 -28.31 8.20 -5.20
C SER A 450 -26.88 7.68 -5.05
N ILE A 451 -26.30 7.94 -3.89
CA ILE A 451 -25.01 7.39 -3.47
C ILE A 451 -25.31 6.28 -2.47
N LEU A 452 -24.81 5.07 -2.73
CA LEU A 452 -24.94 3.96 -1.81
C LEU A 452 -24.04 4.19 -0.60
N CYS A 453 -24.61 4.04 0.58
CA CYS A 453 -23.89 4.25 1.82
C CYS A 453 -22.82 3.18 2.02
N PRO A 454 -21.54 3.58 2.22
CA PRO A 454 -20.49 2.62 2.52
C PRO A 454 -20.68 2.06 3.92
N LYS A 455 -20.13 0.86 4.16
CA LYS A 455 -20.00 0.38 5.55
C LYS A 455 -18.91 1.17 6.24
N TYR A 456 -19.04 1.34 7.56
CA TYR A 456 -18.02 2.01 8.37
C TYR A 456 -16.62 1.42 8.13
N SER A 457 -16.47 0.09 8.14
CA SER A 457 -15.18 -0.58 7.92
C SER A 457 -14.63 -0.48 6.48
N GLU A 458 -15.38 0.09 5.55
CA GLU A 458 -14.94 0.29 4.16
C GLU A 458 -14.25 1.63 3.95
N VAL A 459 -14.58 2.63 4.77
CA VAL A 459 -14.13 4.02 4.55
C VAL A 459 -13.55 4.66 5.80
N CYS A 460 -13.63 4.00 6.96
CA CYS A 460 -13.12 4.48 8.23
C CYS A 460 -12.03 3.51 8.73
N ASP A 461 -10.82 4.04 8.91
CA ASP A 461 -9.78 3.36 9.67
C ASP A 461 -9.96 3.64 11.16
N ASP A 462 -9.81 2.61 12.00
CA ASP A 462 -10.02 2.71 13.45
C ASP A 462 -8.90 3.47 14.20
N PHE A 463 -7.87 3.92 13.49
CA PHE A 463 -6.73 4.61 14.09
C PHE A 463 -6.92 6.11 13.97
N SER A 464 -6.58 6.80 15.06
CA SER A 464 -6.41 8.24 15.07
C SER A 464 -5.62 8.60 13.83
N GLU A 465 -6.18 9.48 13.01
CA GLU A 465 -5.46 10.35 12.08
C GLU A 465 -4.00 10.37 12.53
N VAL A 466 -3.14 9.58 11.86
CA VAL A 466 -1.72 9.95 11.83
C VAL A 466 -1.84 11.37 11.38
N LYS A 467 -1.60 12.35 12.27
CA LYS A 467 -1.77 13.77 11.98
C LYS A 467 -1.26 13.93 10.58
N ASP A 468 -2.19 14.07 9.63
CA ASP A 468 -1.84 14.30 8.25
C ASP A 468 -0.93 15.50 8.36
N ILE A 469 0.26 15.33 7.79
CA ILE A 469 1.31 16.33 7.75
C ILE A 469 0.61 17.67 7.52
N ASN A 470 0.67 18.54 8.53
CA ASN A 470 0.13 19.90 8.44
C ASN A 470 0.75 20.63 7.25
#